data_AF-A0A841HC46-F1
#
_entry.id   AF-A0A841HC46-F1
#
_cell.length_a   1.000
_cell.length_b   1.000
_cell.length_c   1.000
_cell.angle_alpha   90.00
_cell.angle_beta   90.00
_cell.angle_gamma   90.00
#
_symmetry.space_group_name_H-M   'P 1'
#
loop_
_entity.id
_entity.type
_entity.pdbx_description
1 polymer ?
#
loop_
_entity_poly.entity_id
_entity_poly.type
_entity_poly.pdbx_seq_one_letter_code
_entity_poly.pdbx_strand_id
1 'polypeptide(L)'
;MPHDRRSYLRTSSAVIASLLAASTPTSAADTPPEWDPDTVYTDGDQATFDGYVWEAKWWTKGDKPGADEWGPWNQLRPVDDSPTDPGGPTASFTTSESVIEPETTVTVDASNTVGDVDNYEWAFGDGTTASGVTASHTYDAAGEYTIELTVTTGDGTTDTTSATLLVADGGAPADGRVVGYYMQWAQWDRDYFPGDIPLDKVTHVNYAFLTVREDGAVDYIQENAAMRVLEPKSWHDHTGFDDLVDDPETSFLFSIGGWNDSTYFSNAAQSQASRERFADTAIEIMRTHNFDGLDIDWEYPGGGGNSGNVVRDGDKQRYTELLQTVREKLDVAEDEDGKRYQLTTALSADPEKNTGLDHAANAEALDFLNVMTYDYHGAFNDYTNHQAPLYGTEADPSPNADEFYVDASMSFWLDTAFDPAQLSLGLPFYGRSFGNVASSDNNGLYQPFDGTPDGTWGQDNGIKEYWDITQNLAPSSDYETFWDDTAKVPWLYSPSKNVLVSYDSPRSVEAKTAYAAQHDIGGMMFWTFSGDKNEVLLDTVRDAWQ
;
A
#
# COMPACT_ATOMS: atom_id res chain seq x y z
N MET A 1 6.56 81.38 -15.34
CA MET A 1 6.74 82.73 -14.76
C MET A 1 5.57 82.99 -13.81
N PRO A 2 5.76 83.72 -12.69
CA PRO A 2 6.24 83.21 -11.39
C PRO A 2 5.28 83.64 -10.24
N HIS A 3 5.42 83.24 -8.98
CA HIS A 3 6.34 83.70 -7.91
C HIS A 3 6.00 82.84 -6.66
N ASP A 4 6.87 82.54 -5.68
CA ASP A 4 7.80 83.44 -5.00
C ASP A 4 8.96 82.70 -4.30
N ARG A 5 9.98 83.47 -3.91
CA ARG A 5 11.36 83.12 -3.52
C ARG A 5 11.65 83.38 -2.04
N ARG A 6 12.63 82.62 -1.52
CA ARG A 6 13.66 82.95 -0.47
C ARG A 6 13.17 82.95 1.00
N SER A 7 13.89 82.46 2.02
CA SER A 7 15.27 81.99 2.27
C SER A 7 15.41 81.84 3.81
N TYR A 8 16.13 80.92 4.48
CA TYR A 8 17.59 80.78 4.58
C TYR A 8 17.96 79.57 5.50
N LEU A 9 18.84 78.70 4.99
CA LEU A 9 20.03 78.03 5.56
C LEU A 9 20.12 77.41 6.99
N ARG A 10 20.50 76.11 6.94
CA ARG A 10 21.47 75.31 7.76
C ARG A 10 21.00 74.63 9.06
N THR A 11 20.83 73.31 8.97
CA THR A 11 21.67 72.32 9.69
C THR A 11 21.63 70.92 9.04
N SER A 12 22.83 70.43 8.73
CA SER A 12 23.38 69.08 8.53
C SER A 12 22.50 67.86 8.14
N SER A 13 22.98 67.17 7.09
CA SER A 13 22.54 65.87 6.58
C SER A 13 23.11 64.66 7.35
N ALA A 14 22.42 63.53 7.15
CA ALA A 14 22.85 62.14 7.19
C ALA A 14 22.92 61.44 8.57
N VAL A 15 21.99 60.49 8.72
CA VAL A 15 21.95 59.43 9.75
C VAL A 15 22.51 58.15 9.12
N ILE A 16 23.55 57.62 9.78
CA ILE A 16 23.93 56.22 10.04
C ILE A 16 24.00 55.24 8.86
N ALA A 17 25.19 54.71 8.59
CA ALA A 17 25.54 53.29 8.83
C ALA A 17 27.02 53.05 8.47
N SER A 18 27.75 52.37 9.35
CA SER A 18 29.12 51.92 9.13
C SER A 18 29.26 50.48 9.61
N LEU A 19 30.14 49.78 8.89
CA LEU A 19 30.93 48.61 9.27
C LEU A 19 30.35 47.21 8.97
N LEU A 20 30.85 46.68 7.85
CA LEU A 20 31.31 45.30 7.73
C LEU A 20 32.68 45.15 8.41
N ALA A 21 32.87 44.13 9.23
CA ALA A 21 34.01 43.21 9.21
C ALA A 21 33.74 41.98 10.08
N ALA A 22 34.09 40.81 9.56
CA ALA A 22 33.71 39.48 10.01
C ALA A 22 34.59 38.88 11.13
N SER A 23 34.03 37.91 11.86
CA SER A 23 34.75 36.79 12.49
C SER A 23 33.79 35.63 12.81
N THR A 24 34.10 34.43 12.35
CA THR A 24 33.48 33.13 12.74
C THR A 24 34.27 32.50 13.93
N PRO A 25 33.86 31.38 14.57
CA PRO A 25 32.56 30.68 14.70
C PRO A 25 32.17 30.33 16.18
N THR A 26 31.03 29.62 16.35
CA THR A 26 30.64 28.72 17.47
C THR A 26 29.70 29.25 18.57
N SER A 27 28.54 28.57 18.69
CA SER A 27 27.67 28.33 19.86
C SER A 27 26.91 29.50 20.52
N ALA A 28 25.56 29.53 20.33
CA ALA A 28 24.50 29.76 21.35
C ALA A 28 23.13 30.13 20.70
N ALA A 29 22.11 29.28 20.93
CA ALA A 29 20.66 29.55 21.08
C ALA A 29 19.91 30.52 20.14
N ASP A 30 19.07 29.97 19.24
CA ASP A 30 18.06 30.70 18.44
C ASP A 30 16.73 30.87 19.22
N THR A 31 16.70 31.78 20.21
CA THR A 31 15.47 32.16 20.92
C THR A 31 15.11 33.63 20.62
N PRO A 32 13.97 33.91 19.97
CA PRO A 32 13.51 35.28 19.69
C PRO A 32 13.24 36.12 20.96
N PRO A 33 13.27 37.46 20.89
CA PRO A 33 13.06 38.33 22.05
C PRO A 33 11.64 38.23 22.61
N GLU A 34 11.45 38.54 23.90
CA GLU A 34 10.11 38.58 24.54
C GLU A 34 9.21 39.64 23.86
N TRP A 35 7.92 39.33 23.71
CA TRP A 35 6.95 40.21 23.07
C TRP A 35 6.78 41.52 23.84
N ASP A 36 6.86 42.64 23.12
CA ASP A 36 6.74 44.00 23.64
C ASP A 36 5.58 44.74 22.97
N PRO A 37 4.55 45.20 23.72
CA PRO A 37 3.41 45.92 23.15
C PRO A 37 3.77 47.23 22.43
N ASP A 38 4.94 47.83 22.71
CA ASP A 38 5.39 49.05 22.07
C ASP A 38 6.22 48.81 20.80
N THR A 39 6.59 47.56 20.53
CA THR A 39 7.34 47.15 19.34
C THR A 39 6.39 46.93 18.16
N VAL A 40 6.83 47.35 16.97
CA VAL A 40 6.15 47.05 15.70
C VAL A 40 6.72 45.74 15.19
N TYR A 41 5.86 44.76 14.93
CA TYR A 41 6.20 43.49 14.30
C TYR A 41 5.62 43.46 12.88
N THR A 42 6.36 42.86 11.96
CA THR A 42 5.98 42.65 10.55
C THR A 42 6.10 41.18 10.18
N ASP A 43 5.65 40.82 8.98
CA ASP A 43 5.61 39.43 8.50
C ASP A 43 6.96 38.71 8.70
N GLY A 44 6.93 37.58 9.42
CA GLY A 44 8.10 36.77 9.77
C GLY A 44 8.88 37.22 11.02
N ASP A 45 8.53 38.35 11.64
CA ASP A 45 9.15 38.74 12.93
C ASP A 45 8.66 37.81 14.04
N GLN A 46 9.60 37.30 14.84
CA GLN A 46 9.30 36.37 15.93
C GLN A 46 9.49 37.00 17.30
N ALA A 47 8.63 36.61 18.25
CA ALA A 47 8.74 37.00 19.64
C ALA A 47 8.31 35.88 20.58
N THR A 48 8.84 35.86 21.79
CA THR A 48 8.45 34.90 22.83
C THR A 48 7.34 35.48 23.71
N PHE A 49 6.29 34.71 23.95
CA PHE A 49 5.20 35.10 24.83
C PHE A 49 4.54 33.85 25.43
N ASP A 50 4.37 33.85 26.76
CA ASP A 50 3.73 32.76 27.52
C ASP A 50 4.36 31.37 27.30
N GLY A 51 5.70 31.32 27.21
CA GLY A 51 6.45 30.07 27.05
C GLY A 51 6.52 29.53 25.62
N TYR A 52 6.06 30.28 24.62
CA TYR A 52 6.13 29.90 23.20
C TYR A 52 6.77 30.99 22.34
N VAL A 53 7.36 30.57 21.23
CA VAL A 53 7.76 31.40 20.10
C VAL A 53 6.54 31.63 19.21
N TRP A 54 6.25 32.89 18.93
CA TRP A 54 5.18 33.35 18.04
C TRP A 54 5.77 34.11 16.86
N GLU A 55 5.14 33.98 15.70
CA GLU A 55 5.52 34.68 14.46
C GLU A 55 4.40 35.61 14.01
N ALA A 56 4.74 36.84 13.66
CA ALA A 56 3.77 37.81 13.14
C ALA A 56 3.42 37.47 11.69
N LYS A 57 2.12 37.31 11.42
CA LYS A 57 1.56 37.01 10.08
C LYS A 57 1.53 38.25 9.18
N TRP A 58 1.50 39.44 9.78
CA TRP A 58 1.50 40.75 9.12
C TRP A 58 1.78 41.86 10.15
N TRP A 59 1.78 43.13 9.71
CA TRP A 59 2.03 44.28 10.57
C TRP A 59 1.13 44.31 11.82
N THR A 60 1.73 44.37 13.01
CA THR A 60 1.02 44.55 14.28
C THR A 60 1.83 45.40 15.27
N LYS A 61 1.13 46.09 16.17
CA LYS A 61 1.71 46.76 17.34
C LYS A 61 0.69 46.75 18.48
N GLY A 62 1.09 46.19 19.63
CA GLY A 62 0.25 46.13 20.82
C GLY A 62 -0.77 45.00 20.85
N ASP A 63 -0.94 44.24 19.76
CA ASP A 63 -1.78 43.03 19.77
C ASP A 63 -1.03 41.89 20.45
N LYS A 64 -1.62 41.33 21.50
CA LYS A 64 -1.02 40.31 22.35
C LYS A 64 -1.06 38.92 21.67
N PRO A 65 0.05 38.17 21.58
CA PRO A 65 0.04 36.80 21.06
C PRO A 65 -0.92 35.90 21.86
N GLY A 66 -1.66 35.05 21.16
CA GLY A 66 -2.63 34.13 21.75
C GLY A 66 -3.93 34.76 22.29
N ALA A 67 -4.16 36.07 22.11
CA ALA A 67 -5.37 36.73 22.59
C ALA A 67 -6.61 36.51 21.70
N ASP A 68 -6.41 36.21 20.42
CA ASP A 68 -7.44 35.91 19.43
C ASP A 68 -6.88 34.90 18.42
N GLU A 69 -7.61 33.82 18.15
CA GLU A 69 -7.24 32.75 17.21
C GLU A 69 -7.08 33.30 15.77
N TRP A 70 -7.81 34.37 15.44
CA TRP A 70 -7.71 35.07 14.16
C TRP A 70 -6.78 36.30 14.22
N GLY A 71 -6.05 36.46 15.33
CA GLY A 71 -5.12 37.55 15.56
C GLY A 71 -3.86 37.49 14.68
N PRO A 72 -3.00 38.53 14.77
CA PRO A 72 -1.85 38.70 13.89
C PRO A 72 -0.67 37.76 14.20
N TRP A 73 -0.82 36.82 15.13
CA TRP A 73 0.26 35.93 15.60
C TRP A 73 -0.02 34.47 15.27
N ASN A 74 1.02 33.73 14.88
CA ASN A 74 1.02 32.28 14.74
C ASN A 74 1.92 31.66 15.81
N GLN A 75 1.43 30.66 16.54
CA GLN A 75 2.25 29.94 17.52
C GLN A 75 3.13 28.92 16.78
N LEU A 76 4.44 28.92 17.02
CA LEU A 76 5.36 28.00 16.34
C LEU A 76 5.77 26.84 17.25
N ARG A 77 6.51 27.13 18.31
CA ARG A 77 7.13 26.12 19.20
C ARG A 77 7.28 26.64 20.62
N PRO A 78 7.38 25.77 21.64
CA PRO A 78 7.76 26.20 22.98
C PRO A 78 9.13 26.89 23.00
N VAL A 79 9.37 27.80 23.95
CA VAL A 79 10.70 28.33 24.23
C VAL A 79 11.51 27.22 24.90
N ASP A 80 12.57 26.78 24.24
CA ASP A 80 13.50 25.80 24.80
C ASP A 80 14.49 26.51 25.72
N ASP A 81 14.30 26.36 27.03
CA ASP A 81 15.19 26.86 28.08
C ASP A 81 16.25 25.81 28.50
N SER A 82 16.51 24.79 27.69
CA SER A 82 17.48 23.74 28.01
C SER A 82 18.91 24.18 27.63
N PRO A 83 19.87 24.19 28.58
CA PRO A 83 21.28 24.36 28.24
C PRO A 83 21.75 23.16 27.40
N THR A 84 22.56 23.41 26.37
CA THR A 84 23.14 22.38 25.48
C THR A 84 23.88 21.29 26.27
N ASP A 85 23.39 20.05 26.23
CA ASP A 85 23.97 18.89 26.94
C ASP A 85 24.76 17.96 25.98
N PRO A 86 25.93 17.43 26.38
CA PRO A 86 26.75 16.56 25.56
C PRO A 86 26.43 15.08 25.83
N GLY A 87 25.73 14.41 24.91
CA GLY A 87 25.77 12.94 24.79
C GLY A 87 25.02 12.14 25.86
N GLY A 88 23.72 12.37 25.98
CA GLY A 88 22.80 11.43 26.64
C GLY A 88 22.70 10.07 25.91
N PRO A 89 22.03 9.08 26.50
CA PRO A 89 21.88 7.76 25.88
C PRO A 89 20.96 7.83 24.65
N THR A 90 21.09 6.87 23.74
CA THR A 90 20.17 6.65 22.61
C THR A 90 19.70 5.21 22.61
N ALA A 91 18.45 4.98 22.99
CA ALA A 91 17.81 3.69 23.10
C ALA A 91 17.62 3.05 21.73
N SER A 92 17.97 1.76 21.61
CA SER A 92 17.73 0.98 20.39
C SER A 92 17.67 -0.50 20.75
N PHE A 93 16.74 -1.23 20.13
CA PHE A 93 16.64 -2.68 20.28
C PHE A 93 16.11 -3.40 19.03
N THR A 94 16.23 -4.72 19.04
CA THR A 94 15.60 -5.63 18.07
C THR A 94 14.71 -6.65 18.79
N THR A 95 13.64 -7.11 18.13
CA THR A 95 12.84 -8.26 18.58
C THR A 95 13.24 -9.51 17.79
N SER A 96 13.08 -10.71 18.37
CA SER A 96 13.32 -11.97 17.67
C SER A 96 12.30 -12.24 16.57
N GLU A 97 11.06 -11.79 16.80
CA GLU A 97 9.93 -11.86 15.88
C GLU A 97 9.08 -10.59 16.05
N SER A 98 8.34 -10.20 15.03
CA SER A 98 7.35 -9.10 15.10
C SER A 98 5.90 -9.58 15.15
N VAL A 99 5.68 -10.88 14.92
CA VAL A 99 4.38 -11.57 15.01
C VAL A 99 4.61 -12.92 15.69
N ILE A 100 3.81 -13.26 16.70
CA ILE A 100 3.86 -14.54 17.40
C ILE A 100 2.46 -15.05 17.77
N GLU A 101 2.36 -16.34 18.05
CA GLU A 101 1.16 -16.95 18.65
C GLU A 101 1.13 -16.70 20.18
N PRO A 102 -0.06 -16.68 20.83
CA PRO A 102 -0.16 -16.72 22.28
C PRO A 102 0.64 -17.88 22.88
N GLU A 103 1.12 -17.68 24.10
CA GLU A 103 2.03 -18.58 24.82
C GLU A 103 3.39 -18.81 24.15
N THR A 104 3.73 -18.06 23.08
CA THR A 104 5.07 -18.04 22.47
C THR A 104 5.98 -17.01 23.12
N THR A 105 7.25 -17.38 23.33
CA THR A 105 8.24 -16.48 23.90
C THR A 105 8.93 -15.65 22.83
N VAL A 106 8.83 -14.32 22.94
CA VAL A 106 9.64 -13.36 22.18
C VAL A 106 10.88 -12.97 22.98
N THR A 107 11.99 -12.69 22.29
CA THR A 107 13.21 -12.12 22.91
C THR A 107 13.49 -10.74 22.35
N VAL A 108 13.90 -9.82 23.22
CA VAL A 108 14.29 -8.44 22.88
C VAL A 108 15.75 -8.20 23.26
N ASP A 109 16.48 -7.47 22.41
CA ASP A 109 17.91 -7.22 22.55
C ASP A 109 18.24 -5.74 22.30
N ALA A 110 18.67 -5.04 23.36
CA ALA A 110 19.07 -3.64 23.36
C ALA A 110 20.57 -3.42 23.11
N SER A 111 21.31 -4.41 22.61
CA SER A 111 22.76 -4.31 22.39
C SER A 111 23.18 -3.18 21.44
N ASN A 112 22.24 -2.66 20.65
CA ASN A 112 22.46 -1.56 19.71
C ASN A 112 22.29 -0.16 20.35
N THR A 113 21.86 -0.08 21.61
CA THR A 113 21.78 1.18 22.37
C THR A 113 23.16 1.83 22.49
N VAL A 114 23.22 3.15 22.30
CA VAL A 114 24.47 3.94 22.34
C VAL A 114 24.47 4.86 23.56
N GLY A 115 25.64 5.06 24.18
CA GLY A 115 25.81 5.91 25.36
C GLY A 115 26.16 5.12 26.63
N ASP A 116 26.59 5.82 27.69
CA ASP A 116 26.98 5.22 28.97
C ASP A 116 25.75 4.88 29.83
N VAL A 117 25.03 3.83 29.41
CA VAL A 117 23.78 3.37 30.05
C VAL A 117 24.06 2.48 31.26
N ASP A 118 23.45 2.82 32.41
CA ASP A 118 23.52 2.06 33.66
C ASP A 118 22.29 1.16 33.89
N ASN A 119 21.13 1.50 33.29
CA ASN A 119 19.87 0.77 33.49
C ASN A 119 19.09 0.58 32.18
N TYR A 120 18.47 -0.59 32.03
CA TYR A 120 17.58 -0.95 30.90
C TYR A 120 16.27 -1.48 31.48
N GLU A 121 15.16 -0.81 31.16
CA GLU A 121 13.82 -1.16 31.61
C GLU A 121 12.92 -1.43 30.41
N TRP A 122 12.26 -2.58 30.43
CA TRP A 122 11.32 -3.02 29.40
C TRP A 122 9.90 -2.94 29.94
N ALA A 123 8.99 -2.39 29.14
CA ALA A 123 7.55 -2.55 29.32
C ALA A 123 6.99 -3.28 28.10
N PHE A 124 6.27 -4.39 28.31
CA PHE A 124 5.82 -5.25 27.22
C PHE A 124 4.44 -4.90 26.67
N GLY A 125 3.81 -3.82 27.15
CA GLY A 125 2.48 -3.38 26.69
C GLY A 125 1.30 -4.13 27.33
N ASP A 126 1.51 -5.24 28.01
CA ASP A 126 0.49 -6.02 28.75
C ASP A 126 0.47 -5.73 30.27
N GLY A 127 1.24 -4.73 30.69
CA GLY A 127 1.45 -4.37 32.10
C GLY A 127 2.58 -5.14 32.80
N THR A 128 3.25 -6.05 32.11
CA THR A 128 4.48 -6.69 32.60
C THR A 128 5.73 -5.89 32.23
N THR A 129 6.80 -6.09 33.01
CA THR A 129 8.08 -5.39 32.83
C THR A 129 9.25 -6.34 33.03
N ALA A 130 10.38 -6.02 32.42
CA ALA A 130 11.66 -6.70 32.64
C ALA A 130 12.81 -5.69 32.69
N SER A 131 14.03 -6.18 32.95
CA SER A 131 15.24 -5.36 32.93
C SER A 131 16.44 -6.12 32.39
N GLY A 132 17.44 -5.37 31.95
CA GLY A 132 18.68 -5.91 31.37
C GLY A 132 18.78 -5.66 29.87
N VAL A 133 19.99 -5.84 29.32
CA VAL A 133 20.27 -5.61 27.89
C VAL A 133 19.43 -6.51 26.99
N THR A 134 19.16 -7.73 27.45
CA THR A 134 18.25 -8.68 26.79
C THR A 134 17.15 -9.09 27.74
N ALA A 135 15.93 -9.25 27.24
CA ALA A 135 14.82 -9.82 28.00
C ALA A 135 14.00 -10.76 27.11
N SER A 136 13.20 -11.63 27.74
CA SER A 136 12.24 -12.47 27.05
C SER A 136 10.89 -12.35 27.73
N HIS A 137 9.82 -12.40 26.94
CA HIS A 137 8.46 -12.31 27.44
C HIS A 137 7.54 -13.24 26.67
N THR A 138 6.44 -13.66 27.29
CA THR A 138 5.43 -14.54 26.71
C THR A 138 4.08 -13.89 26.94
N TYR A 139 3.32 -13.77 25.87
CA TYR A 139 2.01 -13.12 25.90
C TYR A 139 0.92 -14.18 25.96
N ASP A 140 0.06 -14.09 26.97
CA ASP A 140 -1.00 -15.08 27.22
C ASP A 140 -2.25 -14.86 26.34
N ALA A 141 -2.40 -13.69 25.73
CA ALA A 141 -3.57 -13.31 24.96
C ALA A 141 -3.18 -12.70 23.63
N ALA A 142 -4.03 -12.89 22.62
CA ALA A 142 -3.93 -12.15 21.38
C ALA A 142 -4.16 -10.64 21.62
N GLY A 143 -3.46 -9.83 20.84
CA GLY A 143 -3.49 -8.39 20.89
C GLY A 143 -2.26 -7.77 20.26
N GLU A 144 -2.37 -6.48 19.98
CA GLU A 144 -1.22 -5.66 19.65
C GLU A 144 -0.58 -5.14 20.94
N TYR A 145 0.74 -5.30 21.05
CA TYR A 145 1.50 -4.90 22.22
C TYR A 145 2.65 -3.98 21.84
N THR A 146 2.71 -2.80 22.45
CA THR A 146 3.86 -1.90 22.33
C THR A 146 4.93 -2.31 23.34
N ILE A 147 6.05 -2.82 22.84
CA ILE A 147 7.26 -3.05 23.63
C ILE A 147 8.01 -1.73 23.71
N GLU A 148 8.18 -1.20 24.90
CA GLU A 148 8.94 0.01 25.17
C GLU A 148 10.22 -0.33 25.93
N LEU A 149 11.34 0.23 25.46
CA LEU A 149 12.63 0.24 26.14
C LEU A 149 12.90 1.64 26.66
N THR A 150 13.13 1.75 27.96
CA THR A 150 13.69 2.95 28.59
C THR A 150 15.10 2.65 29.08
N VAL A 151 16.07 3.48 28.68
CA VAL A 151 17.46 3.38 29.14
C VAL A 151 17.79 4.57 30.03
N THR A 152 18.62 4.36 31.06
CA THR A 152 19.03 5.43 32.00
C THR A 152 20.54 5.42 32.23
N THR A 153 21.18 6.57 32.14
CA THR A 153 22.60 6.77 32.48
C THR A 153 22.79 7.00 33.98
N GLY A 154 24.03 6.90 34.47
CA GLY A 154 24.34 7.07 35.90
C GLY A 154 24.07 8.45 36.49
N ASP A 155 23.91 9.47 35.65
CA ASP A 155 23.49 10.82 36.05
C ASP A 155 21.96 11.02 36.04
N GLY A 156 21.21 10.00 35.63
CA GLY A 156 19.75 10.00 35.62
C GLY A 156 19.11 10.45 34.29
N THR A 157 19.90 10.65 33.24
CA THR A 157 19.39 10.97 31.89
C THR A 157 18.76 9.73 31.27
N THR A 158 17.60 9.89 30.64
CA THR A 158 16.84 8.78 30.03
C THR A 158 16.62 8.98 28.55
N ASP A 159 16.53 7.88 27.81
CA ASP A 159 15.97 7.84 26.45
C ASP A 159 15.05 6.63 26.29
N THR A 160 14.07 6.73 25.40
CA THR A 160 13.03 5.72 25.22
C THR A 160 12.82 5.42 23.75
N THR A 161 12.64 4.15 23.41
CA THR A 161 12.23 3.70 22.07
C THR A 161 11.19 2.58 22.18
N SER A 162 10.40 2.36 21.13
CA SER A 162 9.36 1.34 21.15
C SER A 162 9.23 0.60 19.81
N ALA A 163 8.70 -0.62 19.87
CA ALA A 163 8.33 -1.41 18.71
C ALA A 163 7.02 -2.16 18.99
N THR A 164 6.20 -2.32 17.97
CA THR A 164 4.95 -3.09 18.06
C THR A 164 5.21 -4.57 17.83
N LEU A 165 4.66 -5.42 18.71
CA LEU A 165 4.58 -6.86 18.56
C LEU A 165 3.11 -7.26 18.43
N LEU A 166 2.79 -8.02 17.38
CA LEU A 166 1.48 -8.63 17.22
C LEU A 166 1.48 -10.03 17.84
N VAL A 167 0.58 -10.28 18.79
CA VAL A 167 0.25 -11.62 19.26
C VAL A 167 -1.09 -11.97 18.65
N ALA A 168 -1.12 -12.87 17.68
CA ALA A 168 -2.36 -13.26 17.04
C ALA A 168 -2.70 -14.68 17.49
N ASP A 169 -3.94 -14.89 17.97
CA ASP A 169 -4.47 -16.24 18.03
C ASP A 169 -4.42 -16.75 16.58
N GLY A 170 -3.70 -17.83 16.31
CA GLY A 170 -3.71 -18.59 15.05
C GLY A 170 -5.06 -19.26 14.80
N GLY A 171 -6.15 -18.55 15.07
CA GLY A 171 -7.46 -18.84 14.57
C GLY A 171 -7.53 -18.34 13.14
N ALA A 172 -7.04 -19.15 12.20
CA ALA A 172 -7.39 -18.99 10.80
C ALA A 172 -8.91 -18.72 10.68
N PRO A 173 -9.34 -17.73 9.88
CA PRO A 173 -10.73 -17.74 9.42
C PRO A 173 -10.96 -19.10 8.76
N ALA A 174 -12.12 -19.72 9.00
CA ALA A 174 -12.47 -21.07 8.53
C ALA A 174 -11.84 -21.40 7.15
N ASP A 175 -10.81 -22.25 7.15
CA ASP A 175 -9.98 -22.65 6.00
C ASP A 175 -9.73 -21.53 4.98
N GLY A 176 -9.30 -20.35 5.45
CA GLY A 176 -9.60 -19.11 4.73
C GLY A 176 -9.06 -19.00 3.30
N ARG A 177 -9.72 -18.09 2.58
CA ARG A 177 -9.77 -18.10 1.12
C ARG A 177 -8.43 -17.68 0.52
N VAL A 178 -7.92 -18.48 -0.41
CA VAL A 178 -6.77 -18.12 -1.27
C VAL A 178 -7.20 -18.13 -2.73
N VAL A 179 -7.14 -16.97 -3.37
CA VAL A 179 -7.60 -16.72 -4.75
C VAL A 179 -6.40 -16.44 -5.66
N GLY A 180 -6.18 -17.28 -6.66
CA GLY A 180 -5.09 -17.11 -7.63
C GLY A 180 -5.59 -16.76 -9.03
N TYR A 181 -4.90 -15.86 -9.73
CA TYR A 181 -5.20 -15.52 -11.12
C TYR A 181 -4.29 -16.27 -12.10
N TYR A 182 -4.91 -16.98 -13.05
CA TYR A 182 -4.24 -17.63 -14.18
C TYR A 182 -4.39 -16.77 -15.45
N MET A 183 -3.29 -16.23 -15.95
CA MET A 183 -3.29 -15.50 -17.23
C MET A 183 -3.36 -16.46 -18.41
N GLN A 184 -4.35 -16.33 -19.28
CA GLN A 184 -4.49 -17.18 -20.46
C GLN A 184 -3.28 -17.13 -21.41
N TRP A 185 -2.50 -16.05 -21.38
CA TRP A 185 -1.28 -15.93 -22.20
C TRP A 185 -0.03 -16.50 -21.52
N ALA A 186 -0.14 -17.04 -20.30
CA ALA A 186 0.96 -17.73 -19.63
C ALA A 186 1.38 -19.03 -20.33
N GLN A 187 0.49 -19.63 -21.13
CA GLN A 187 0.78 -20.81 -21.96
C GLN A 187 1.85 -20.58 -23.05
N TRP A 188 2.25 -19.33 -23.30
CA TRP A 188 3.20 -18.96 -24.35
C TRP A 188 4.62 -18.87 -23.80
N ASP A 189 5.20 -17.67 -23.75
CA ASP A 189 6.60 -17.49 -23.36
C ASP A 189 6.87 -17.93 -21.91
N ARG A 190 5.85 -17.86 -21.05
CA ARG A 190 5.91 -18.28 -19.64
C ARG A 190 5.88 -19.80 -19.45
N ASP A 191 5.47 -20.56 -20.47
CA ASP A 191 5.38 -22.03 -20.44
C ASP A 191 4.64 -22.56 -19.18
N TYR A 192 3.57 -21.86 -18.80
CA TYR A 192 2.77 -22.17 -17.61
C TYR A 192 1.33 -22.47 -18.02
N PHE A 193 0.84 -23.67 -17.69
CA PHE A 193 -0.44 -24.22 -18.13
C PHE A 193 -1.36 -24.47 -16.93
N PRO A 194 -2.66 -24.72 -17.16
CA PRO A 194 -3.59 -25.01 -16.06
C PRO A 194 -3.15 -26.20 -15.21
N GLY A 195 -2.56 -27.24 -15.82
CA GLY A 195 -2.02 -28.39 -15.10
C GLY A 195 -0.86 -28.10 -14.14
N ASP A 196 -0.25 -26.90 -14.23
CA ASP A 196 0.81 -26.45 -13.32
C ASP A 196 0.24 -25.68 -12.12
N ILE A 197 -1.09 -25.51 -12.02
CA ILE A 197 -1.72 -24.84 -10.88
C ILE A 197 -1.72 -25.79 -9.67
N PRO A 198 -1.16 -25.40 -8.52
CA PRO A 198 -1.17 -26.21 -7.30
C PRO A 198 -2.53 -26.11 -6.60
N LEU A 199 -3.51 -26.91 -7.08
CA LEU A 199 -4.90 -26.86 -6.60
C LEU A 199 -5.03 -27.11 -5.08
N ASP A 200 -4.16 -27.94 -4.49
CA ASP A 200 -4.12 -28.20 -3.05
C ASP A 200 -3.74 -26.96 -2.20
N LYS A 201 -3.27 -25.89 -2.85
CA LYS A 201 -2.84 -24.64 -2.23
C LYS A 201 -3.78 -23.48 -2.50
N VAL A 202 -4.86 -23.66 -3.26
CA VAL A 202 -5.78 -22.57 -3.58
C VAL A 202 -7.22 -23.00 -3.41
N THR A 203 -8.03 -22.06 -2.94
CA THR A 203 -9.49 -22.28 -2.83
C THR A 203 -10.22 -21.81 -4.08
N HIS A 204 -9.65 -20.85 -4.80
CA HIS A 204 -10.26 -20.26 -5.99
C HIS A 204 -9.21 -20.00 -7.06
N VAL A 205 -9.55 -20.31 -8.31
CA VAL A 205 -8.75 -19.99 -9.49
C VAL A 205 -9.58 -19.11 -10.43
N ASN A 206 -9.08 -17.91 -10.69
CA ASN A 206 -9.66 -16.99 -11.65
C ASN A 206 -8.95 -17.13 -13.00
N TYR A 207 -9.68 -17.59 -14.02
CA TYR A 207 -9.23 -17.55 -15.41
C TYR A 207 -9.27 -16.10 -15.90
N ALA A 208 -8.09 -15.54 -16.22
CA ALA A 208 -7.91 -14.18 -16.68
C ALA A 208 -7.52 -14.14 -18.17
N PHE A 209 -8.29 -13.55 -19.08
CA PHE A 209 -9.57 -12.89 -18.88
C PHE A 209 -10.54 -13.23 -20.02
N LEU A 210 -11.83 -13.02 -19.77
CA LEU A 210 -12.83 -12.78 -20.81
C LEU A 210 -12.94 -11.27 -21.09
N THR A 211 -13.49 -10.91 -22.25
CA THR A 211 -13.64 -9.52 -22.69
C THR A 211 -15.11 -9.10 -22.78
N VAL A 212 -15.36 -7.79 -22.72
CA VAL A 212 -16.68 -7.20 -22.95
C VAL A 212 -16.72 -6.59 -24.34
N ARG A 213 -17.66 -7.03 -25.16
CA ARG A 213 -17.88 -6.48 -26.51
C ARG A 213 -18.60 -5.14 -26.45
N GLU A 214 -18.50 -4.37 -27.54
CA GLU A 214 -19.15 -3.06 -27.66
C GLU A 214 -20.68 -3.10 -27.42
N ASP A 215 -21.34 -4.20 -27.78
CA ASP A 215 -22.78 -4.39 -27.58
C ASP A 215 -23.17 -4.90 -26.18
N GLY A 216 -22.19 -5.06 -25.28
CA GLY A 216 -22.36 -5.49 -23.89
C GLY A 216 -22.34 -7.00 -23.68
N ALA A 217 -22.10 -7.81 -24.71
CA ALA A 217 -21.91 -9.26 -24.54
C ALA A 217 -20.50 -9.58 -23.98
N VAL A 218 -20.39 -10.66 -23.22
CA VAL A 218 -19.11 -11.25 -22.79
C VAL A 218 -18.64 -12.25 -23.85
N ASP A 219 -17.34 -12.27 -24.11
CA ASP A 219 -16.71 -13.12 -25.13
C ASP A 219 -15.26 -13.47 -24.77
N TYR A 220 -14.63 -14.36 -25.52
CA TYR A 220 -13.20 -14.65 -25.40
C TYR A 220 -12.36 -13.54 -26.03
N ILE A 221 -11.26 -13.12 -25.37
CA ILE A 221 -10.32 -12.10 -25.89
C ILE A 221 -9.79 -12.48 -27.28
N GLN A 222 -9.46 -13.75 -27.47
CA GLN A 222 -9.04 -14.32 -28.75
C GLN A 222 -9.48 -15.78 -28.81
N GLU A 223 -10.69 -16.05 -29.33
CA GLU A 223 -11.35 -17.38 -29.34
C GLU A 223 -10.34 -18.56 -29.47
N ASN A 224 -9.51 -18.61 -30.52
CA ASN A 224 -8.63 -19.77 -30.76
C ASN A 224 -7.36 -19.84 -29.89
N ALA A 225 -6.98 -18.78 -29.19
CA ALA A 225 -5.83 -18.77 -28.29
C ALA A 225 -6.27 -18.95 -26.83
N ALA A 226 -7.37 -18.26 -26.47
CA ALA A 226 -8.05 -18.37 -25.20
C ALA A 226 -8.57 -19.80 -24.96
N MET A 227 -9.32 -20.36 -25.92
CA MET A 227 -9.92 -21.69 -25.76
C MET A 227 -8.91 -22.82 -25.63
N ARG A 228 -7.64 -22.63 -26.02
CA ARG A 228 -6.63 -23.70 -25.97
C ARG A 228 -6.48 -24.26 -24.57
N VAL A 229 -6.36 -23.39 -23.58
CA VAL A 229 -6.15 -23.77 -22.18
C VAL A 229 -7.45 -24.16 -21.48
N LEU A 230 -8.61 -23.88 -22.09
CA LEU A 230 -9.90 -24.33 -21.58
C LEU A 230 -10.16 -25.80 -21.92
N GLU A 231 -9.87 -26.22 -23.15
CA GLU A 231 -10.18 -27.57 -23.63
C GLU A 231 -9.35 -28.70 -22.96
N PRO A 232 -9.90 -29.92 -22.80
CA PRO A 232 -9.21 -31.07 -22.22
C PRO A 232 -7.97 -31.44 -23.05
N LYS A 233 -6.87 -31.79 -22.38
CA LYS A 233 -5.58 -32.12 -23.03
C LYS A 233 -5.26 -31.12 -24.14
N SER A 234 -5.22 -29.86 -23.72
CA SER A 234 -4.89 -28.70 -24.50
C SER A 234 -3.61 -28.85 -25.36
N TRP A 235 -3.34 -27.80 -26.13
CA TRP A 235 -2.14 -27.66 -26.96
C TRP A 235 -0.87 -28.27 -26.32
N HIS A 236 -0.20 -29.19 -27.04
CA HIS A 236 0.98 -29.96 -26.60
C HIS A 236 0.77 -31.02 -25.48
N ASP A 237 -0.43 -31.59 -25.34
CA ASP A 237 -0.77 -32.62 -24.33
C ASP A 237 -0.73 -32.12 -22.87
N HIS A 238 -0.85 -30.80 -22.65
CA HIS A 238 -0.97 -30.21 -21.32
C HIS A 238 -2.42 -30.29 -20.81
N THR A 239 -2.61 -30.46 -19.50
CA THR A 239 -3.93 -30.43 -18.86
C THR A 239 -4.58 -29.05 -19.04
N GLY A 240 -5.82 -29.02 -19.52
CA GLY A 240 -6.62 -27.79 -19.65
C GLY A 240 -7.63 -27.65 -18.50
N PHE A 241 -8.34 -26.53 -18.42
CA PHE A 241 -9.30 -26.28 -17.33
C PHE A 241 -10.45 -27.29 -17.31
N ASP A 242 -10.96 -27.73 -18.46
CA ASP A 242 -12.02 -28.74 -18.52
C ASP A 242 -11.60 -30.09 -17.88
N ASP A 243 -10.29 -30.34 -17.68
CA ASP A 243 -9.78 -31.50 -16.93
C ASP A 243 -9.65 -31.24 -15.40
N LEU A 244 -9.75 -29.97 -14.95
CA LEU A 244 -9.51 -29.52 -13.57
C LEU A 244 -10.77 -29.11 -12.81
N VAL A 245 -11.78 -28.58 -13.52
CA VAL A 245 -13.01 -27.99 -12.95
C VAL A 245 -13.88 -28.92 -12.10
N ASP A 246 -13.56 -30.22 -12.06
CA ASP A 246 -14.22 -31.19 -11.18
C ASP A 246 -13.49 -31.37 -9.83
N ASP A 247 -12.46 -30.55 -9.54
CA ASP A 247 -11.78 -30.55 -8.25
C ASP A 247 -12.75 -30.18 -7.11
N PRO A 248 -12.84 -30.98 -6.03
CA PRO A 248 -13.82 -30.76 -4.97
C PRO A 248 -13.43 -29.69 -3.95
N GLU A 249 -12.19 -29.20 -3.97
CA GLU A 249 -11.65 -28.25 -2.98
C GLU A 249 -11.36 -26.86 -3.58
N THR A 250 -11.25 -26.75 -4.91
CA THR A 250 -11.02 -25.50 -5.63
C THR A 250 -12.22 -25.08 -6.49
N SER A 251 -12.69 -23.85 -6.32
CA SER A 251 -13.65 -23.21 -7.23
C SER A 251 -12.96 -22.54 -8.43
N PHE A 252 -13.54 -22.66 -9.61
CA PHE A 252 -13.03 -22.02 -10.83
C PHE A 252 -13.95 -20.92 -11.31
N LEU A 253 -13.45 -19.69 -11.45
CA LEU A 253 -14.24 -18.53 -11.90
C LEU A 253 -13.65 -17.93 -13.19
N PHE A 254 -14.52 -17.42 -14.05
CA PHE A 254 -14.08 -16.59 -15.16
C PHE A 254 -13.98 -15.14 -14.71
N SER A 255 -12.77 -14.57 -14.78
CA SER A 255 -12.57 -13.14 -14.61
C SER A 255 -12.82 -12.42 -15.93
N ILE A 256 -13.77 -11.50 -15.92
CA ILE A 256 -14.19 -10.72 -17.08
C ILE A 256 -13.59 -9.32 -16.92
N GLY A 257 -12.83 -8.86 -17.90
CA GLY A 257 -12.25 -7.52 -17.89
C GLY A 257 -10.75 -7.50 -17.61
N GLY A 258 -10.36 -6.79 -16.55
CA GLY A 258 -8.99 -6.38 -16.26
C GLY A 258 -8.58 -5.13 -17.04
N TRP A 259 -7.34 -4.70 -16.83
CA TRP A 259 -6.80 -3.42 -17.31
C TRP A 259 -7.05 -3.13 -18.80
N ASN A 260 -6.86 -4.13 -19.67
CA ASN A 260 -6.98 -3.94 -21.13
C ASN A 260 -8.38 -4.23 -21.68
N ASP A 261 -9.15 -5.10 -21.03
CA ASP A 261 -10.44 -5.59 -21.54
C ASP A 261 -11.65 -4.96 -20.84
N SER A 262 -11.41 -3.89 -20.06
CA SER A 262 -12.44 -3.07 -19.42
C SER A 262 -13.14 -2.05 -20.34
N THR A 263 -12.79 -2.02 -21.64
CA THR A 263 -13.19 -0.93 -22.55
C THR A 263 -14.69 -0.68 -22.60
N TYR A 264 -15.51 -1.74 -22.57
CA TYR A 264 -16.95 -1.65 -22.84
C TYR A 264 -17.86 -1.97 -21.66
N PHE A 265 -17.35 -2.04 -20.43
CA PHE A 265 -18.20 -2.24 -19.26
C PHE A 265 -19.28 -1.16 -19.10
N SER A 266 -18.95 0.11 -19.36
CA SER A 266 -19.96 1.18 -19.33
C SER A 266 -21.10 0.92 -20.33
N ASN A 267 -20.83 0.26 -21.46
CA ASN A 267 -21.89 -0.15 -22.40
C ASN A 267 -22.73 -1.29 -21.84
N ALA A 268 -22.09 -2.32 -21.25
CA ALA A 268 -22.78 -3.43 -20.61
C ALA A 268 -23.71 -2.94 -19.47
N ALA A 269 -23.22 -2.05 -18.62
CA ALA A 269 -23.95 -1.53 -17.47
C ALA A 269 -25.10 -0.55 -17.82
N GLN A 270 -25.13 -0.01 -19.04
CA GLN A 270 -25.93 1.17 -19.41
C GLN A 270 -27.45 1.03 -19.25
N SER A 271 -28.00 -0.17 -19.44
CA SER A 271 -29.43 -0.45 -19.43
C SER A 271 -29.73 -1.85 -18.92
N GLN A 272 -30.96 -2.09 -18.48
CA GLN A 272 -31.38 -3.45 -18.08
C GLN A 272 -31.10 -4.49 -19.16
N ALA A 273 -31.45 -4.19 -20.43
CA ALA A 273 -31.27 -5.12 -21.53
C ALA A 273 -29.78 -5.42 -21.85
N SER A 274 -28.89 -4.45 -21.64
CA SER A 274 -27.44 -4.66 -21.84
C SER A 274 -26.82 -5.43 -20.67
N ARG A 275 -27.29 -5.20 -19.43
CA ARG A 275 -26.88 -5.97 -18.25
C ARG A 275 -27.32 -7.42 -18.32
N GLU A 276 -28.56 -7.66 -18.75
CA GLU A 276 -29.06 -9.02 -19.00
C GLU A 276 -28.25 -9.71 -20.09
N ARG A 277 -27.92 -9.01 -21.19
CA ARG A 277 -27.04 -9.57 -22.24
C ARG A 277 -25.67 -9.95 -21.69
N PHE A 278 -25.05 -9.06 -20.91
CA PHE A 278 -23.78 -9.33 -20.25
C PHE A 278 -23.86 -10.60 -19.41
N ALA A 279 -24.85 -10.67 -18.50
CA ALA A 279 -25.03 -11.80 -17.61
C ALA A 279 -25.32 -13.10 -18.37
N ASP A 280 -26.25 -13.07 -19.34
CA ASP A 280 -26.66 -14.27 -20.09
C ASP A 280 -25.48 -14.86 -20.89
N THR A 281 -24.67 -14.02 -21.53
CA THR A 281 -23.50 -14.48 -22.32
C THR A 281 -22.34 -14.94 -21.43
N ALA A 282 -22.12 -14.29 -20.28
CA ALA A 282 -21.14 -14.75 -19.29
C ALA A 282 -21.51 -16.12 -18.71
N ILE A 283 -22.78 -16.30 -18.33
CA ILE A 283 -23.30 -17.56 -17.77
C ILE A 283 -23.27 -18.68 -18.81
N GLU A 284 -23.50 -18.38 -20.08
CA GLU A 284 -23.36 -19.36 -21.17
C GLU A 284 -21.92 -19.90 -21.28
N ILE A 285 -20.91 -19.02 -21.24
CA ILE A 285 -19.50 -19.42 -21.24
C ILE A 285 -19.15 -20.20 -19.97
N MET A 286 -19.55 -19.71 -18.79
CA MET A 286 -19.34 -20.37 -17.50
C MET A 286 -19.89 -21.81 -17.49
N ARG A 287 -21.15 -21.99 -17.91
CA ARG A 287 -21.79 -23.31 -18.00
C ARG A 287 -21.13 -24.21 -19.04
N THR A 288 -20.65 -23.65 -20.16
CA THR A 288 -19.98 -24.42 -21.22
C THR A 288 -18.72 -25.12 -20.70
N HIS A 289 -17.99 -24.47 -19.80
CA HIS A 289 -16.74 -24.97 -19.22
C HIS A 289 -16.90 -25.53 -17.80
N ASN A 290 -18.13 -25.65 -17.29
CA ASN A 290 -18.43 -26.11 -15.93
C ASN A 290 -17.76 -25.31 -14.80
N PHE A 291 -17.50 -24.01 -15.03
CA PHE A 291 -16.94 -23.12 -14.01
C PHE A 291 -17.98 -22.85 -12.90
N ASP A 292 -17.50 -22.51 -11.71
CA ASP A 292 -18.28 -22.31 -10.48
C ASP A 292 -18.74 -20.87 -10.27
N GLY A 293 -18.35 -19.93 -11.14
CA GLY A 293 -18.79 -18.56 -11.00
C GLY A 293 -18.15 -17.57 -11.94
N LEU A 294 -18.40 -16.30 -11.64
CA LEU A 294 -17.93 -15.14 -12.39
C LEU A 294 -17.21 -14.15 -11.45
N ASP A 295 -16.11 -13.60 -11.94
CA ASP A 295 -15.39 -12.48 -11.33
C ASP A 295 -15.49 -11.27 -12.27
N ILE A 296 -15.97 -10.13 -11.77
CA ILE A 296 -16.17 -8.92 -12.57
C ILE A 296 -15.04 -7.94 -12.29
N ASP A 297 -14.09 -7.80 -13.20
CA ASP A 297 -12.92 -6.94 -13.05
C ASP A 297 -13.02 -5.70 -13.96
N TRP A 298 -13.91 -4.76 -13.58
CA TRP A 298 -14.03 -3.48 -14.28
C TRP A 298 -13.01 -2.49 -13.71
N GLU A 299 -12.03 -2.11 -14.53
CA GLU A 299 -11.02 -1.11 -14.18
C GLU A 299 -11.21 0.23 -14.93
N TYR A 300 -11.90 1.25 -14.41
CA TYR A 300 -12.73 1.25 -13.18
C TYR A 300 -14.08 1.94 -13.44
N PRO A 301 -15.14 1.62 -12.66
CA PRO A 301 -16.40 2.33 -12.74
C PRO A 301 -16.21 3.83 -12.50
N GLY A 302 -16.48 4.64 -13.52
CA GLY A 302 -16.32 6.10 -13.46
C GLY A 302 -14.96 6.64 -13.91
N GLY A 303 -14.04 5.80 -14.39
CA GLY A 303 -12.78 6.22 -15.02
C GLY A 303 -11.53 5.96 -14.16
N GLY A 304 -10.39 6.49 -14.60
CA GLY A 304 -9.08 6.28 -13.95
C GLY A 304 -8.37 4.97 -14.33
N GLY A 305 -8.96 4.16 -15.21
CA GLY A 305 -8.32 2.99 -15.82
C GLY A 305 -7.66 3.33 -17.15
N ASN A 306 -7.56 2.34 -18.03
CA ASN A 306 -6.95 2.51 -19.36
C ASN A 306 -7.65 3.63 -20.17
N SER A 307 -6.85 4.49 -20.80
CA SER A 307 -7.31 5.66 -21.57
C SER A 307 -8.27 5.35 -22.72
N GLY A 308 -8.31 4.09 -23.19
CA GLY A 308 -9.24 3.63 -24.21
C GLY A 308 -10.66 3.33 -23.71
N ASN A 309 -10.87 3.30 -22.39
CA ASN A 309 -12.13 2.86 -21.81
C ASN A 309 -13.27 3.85 -22.10
N VAL A 310 -14.47 3.31 -22.36
CA VAL A 310 -15.69 4.09 -22.43
C VAL A 310 -16.14 4.40 -21.01
N VAL A 311 -16.19 5.69 -20.67
CA VAL A 311 -16.55 6.18 -19.32
C VAL A 311 -17.75 7.12 -19.42
N ARG A 312 -18.71 6.97 -18.51
CA ARG A 312 -19.92 7.81 -18.42
C ARG A 312 -20.25 8.20 -16.98
N ASP A 313 -20.86 9.37 -16.84
CA ASP A 313 -21.45 9.79 -15.57
C ASP A 313 -22.49 8.77 -15.10
N GLY A 314 -22.38 8.36 -13.84
CA GLY A 314 -23.24 7.36 -13.21
C GLY A 314 -22.77 5.91 -13.39
N ASP A 315 -21.59 5.66 -13.96
CA ASP A 315 -21.03 4.31 -14.07
C ASP A 315 -20.90 3.61 -12.70
N LYS A 316 -20.57 4.34 -11.63
CA LYS A 316 -20.51 3.80 -10.26
C LYS A 316 -21.85 3.17 -9.82
N GLN A 317 -22.96 3.88 -10.03
CA GLN A 317 -24.30 3.35 -9.74
C GLN A 317 -24.67 2.19 -10.67
N ARG A 318 -24.37 2.31 -11.97
CA ARG A 318 -24.70 1.26 -12.95
C ARG A 318 -23.88 0.00 -12.77
N TYR A 319 -22.70 0.10 -12.18
CA TYR A 319 -21.90 -1.05 -11.79
C TYR A 319 -22.60 -1.86 -10.69
N THR A 320 -23.15 -1.22 -9.66
CA THR A 320 -24.02 -1.90 -8.68
C THR A 320 -25.21 -2.57 -9.36
N GLU A 321 -25.90 -1.88 -10.27
CA GLU A 321 -27.03 -2.47 -11.02
C GLU A 321 -26.59 -3.67 -11.89
N LEU A 322 -25.37 -3.64 -12.44
CA LEU A 322 -24.78 -4.75 -13.18
C LEU A 322 -24.53 -5.95 -12.27
N LEU A 323 -23.89 -5.76 -11.12
CA LEU A 323 -23.65 -6.84 -10.14
C LEU A 323 -24.97 -7.48 -9.69
N GLN A 324 -25.97 -6.67 -9.35
CA GLN A 324 -27.31 -7.16 -8.98
C GLN A 324 -27.95 -7.98 -10.11
N THR A 325 -27.89 -7.49 -11.35
CA THR A 325 -28.44 -8.22 -12.50
C THR A 325 -27.72 -9.55 -12.73
N VAL A 326 -26.39 -9.59 -12.56
CA VAL A 326 -25.61 -10.84 -12.68
C VAL A 326 -25.98 -11.81 -11.56
N ARG A 327 -26.07 -11.34 -10.31
CA ARG A 327 -26.47 -12.17 -9.16
C ARG A 327 -27.86 -12.79 -9.35
N GLU A 328 -28.85 -11.99 -9.76
CA GLU A 328 -30.21 -12.46 -10.06
C GLU A 328 -30.22 -13.56 -11.15
N LYS A 329 -29.38 -13.41 -12.18
CA LYS A 329 -29.26 -14.39 -13.27
C LYS A 329 -28.52 -15.65 -12.85
N LEU A 330 -27.49 -15.52 -12.01
CA LEU A 330 -26.82 -16.67 -11.40
C LEU A 330 -27.78 -17.43 -10.49
N ASP A 331 -28.59 -16.77 -9.65
CA ASP A 331 -29.57 -17.45 -8.79
C ASP A 331 -30.58 -18.27 -9.60
N VAL A 332 -31.05 -17.76 -10.74
CA VAL A 332 -31.88 -18.55 -11.67
C VAL A 332 -31.10 -19.75 -12.22
N ALA A 333 -29.83 -19.57 -12.58
CA ALA A 333 -29.00 -20.66 -13.06
C ALA A 333 -28.74 -21.73 -11.99
N GLU A 334 -28.59 -21.33 -10.73
CA GLU A 334 -28.44 -22.24 -9.59
C GLU A 334 -29.68 -23.10 -9.38
N ASP A 335 -30.87 -22.49 -9.45
CA ASP A 335 -32.14 -23.21 -9.35
C ASP A 335 -32.33 -24.23 -10.49
N GLU A 336 -31.87 -23.88 -11.70
CA GLU A 336 -31.93 -24.77 -12.87
C GLU A 336 -30.96 -25.95 -12.77
N ASP A 337 -29.74 -25.71 -12.30
CA ASP A 337 -28.65 -26.67 -12.31
C ASP A 337 -28.53 -27.47 -11.00
N GLY A 338 -29.12 -26.96 -9.91
CA GLY A 338 -28.96 -27.51 -8.56
C GLY A 338 -27.54 -27.37 -8.01
N LYS A 339 -26.79 -26.37 -8.47
CA LYS A 339 -25.40 -26.05 -8.11
C LYS A 339 -25.33 -24.59 -7.66
N ARG A 340 -24.54 -24.26 -6.64
CA ARG A 340 -24.28 -22.85 -6.25
C ARG A 340 -23.25 -22.24 -7.21
N TYR A 341 -23.47 -21.00 -7.63
CA TYR A 341 -22.54 -20.22 -8.44
C TYR A 341 -22.10 -18.95 -7.70
N GLN A 342 -20.80 -18.67 -7.73
CA GLN A 342 -20.20 -17.52 -7.07
C GLN A 342 -20.21 -16.29 -7.98
N LEU A 343 -20.40 -15.12 -7.36
CA LEU A 343 -20.17 -13.81 -7.98
C LEU A 343 -19.15 -13.04 -7.15
N THR A 344 -18.06 -12.63 -7.79
CA THR A 344 -16.95 -11.93 -7.15
C THR A 344 -16.54 -10.73 -7.99
N THR A 345 -15.67 -9.88 -7.45
CA THR A 345 -15.07 -8.78 -8.20
C THR A 345 -13.68 -8.47 -7.70
N ALA A 346 -12.82 -7.96 -8.57
CA ALA A 346 -11.62 -7.23 -8.22
C ALA A 346 -11.88 -5.71 -8.29
N LEU A 347 -11.55 -4.97 -7.23
CA LEU A 347 -11.63 -3.51 -7.21
C LEU A 347 -10.31 -2.88 -6.76
N SER A 348 -10.13 -1.63 -7.19
CA SER A 348 -8.96 -0.80 -6.93
C SER A 348 -8.65 -0.68 -5.43
N ALA A 349 -7.38 -0.59 -5.09
CA ALA A 349 -6.93 -0.20 -3.75
C ALA A 349 -7.04 1.31 -3.46
N ASP A 350 -7.18 2.14 -4.49
CA ASP A 350 -7.38 3.59 -4.36
C ASP A 350 -8.80 3.95 -3.88
N PRO A 351 -8.98 4.56 -2.69
CA PRO A 351 -10.26 4.99 -2.14
C PRO A 351 -11.07 5.94 -3.05
N GLU A 352 -10.41 6.79 -3.84
CA GLU A 352 -11.09 7.76 -4.71
C GLU A 352 -11.90 7.03 -5.80
N LYS A 353 -11.33 5.95 -6.35
CA LYS A 353 -12.00 5.13 -7.37
C LYS A 353 -13.24 4.44 -6.82
N ASN A 354 -13.22 4.07 -5.54
CA ASN A 354 -14.30 3.34 -4.89
C ASN A 354 -15.36 4.25 -4.26
N THR A 355 -15.01 5.49 -3.91
CA THR A 355 -15.93 6.46 -3.31
C THR A 355 -17.15 6.70 -4.18
N GLY A 356 -18.36 6.49 -3.64
CA GLY A 356 -19.62 6.67 -4.36
C GLY A 356 -20.15 5.42 -5.07
N LEU A 357 -19.49 4.27 -4.90
CA LEU A 357 -20.13 2.97 -5.10
C LEU A 357 -21.15 2.71 -3.99
N ASP A 358 -22.20 1.96 -4.28
CA ASP A 358 -23.14 1.47 -3.26
C ASP A 358 -22.57 0.20 -2.62
N HIS A 359 -21.67 0.38 -1.65
CA HIS A 359 -20.96 -0.72 -1.00
C HIS A 359 -21.89 -1.73 -0.33
N ALA A 360 -23.03 -1.28 0.22
CA ALA A 360 -23.99 -2.17 0.87
C ALA A 360 -24.70 -3.08 -0.14
N ALA A 361 -25.19 -2.48 -1.24
CA ALA A 361 -25.80 -3.26 -2.32
C ALA A 361 -24.80 -4.18 -3.01
N ASN A 362 -23.54 -3.76 -3.16
CA ASN A 362 -22.49 -4.60 -3.72
C ASN A 362 -22.16 -5.78 -2.80
N ALA A 363 -22.00 -5.55 -1.48
CA ALA A 363 -21.73 -6.60 -0.51
C ALA A 363 -22.84 -7.66 -0.43
N GLU A 364 -24.11 -7.26 -0.64
CA GLU A 364 -25.24 -8.21 -0.71
C GLU A 364 -25.22 -9.06 -1.99
N ALA A 365 -24.76 -8.49 -3.11
CA ALA A 365 -24.72 -9.20 -4.39
C ALA A 365 -23.51 -10.14 -4.53
N LEU A 366 -22.41 -9.85 -3.84
CA LEU A 366 -21.12 -10.52 -3.98
C LEU A 366 -20.91 -11.60 -2.92
N ASP A 367 -20.30 -12.72 -3.32
CA ASP A 367 -19.79 -13.71 -2.38
C ASP A 367 -18.53 -13.17 -1.68
N PHE A 368 -17.62 -12.52 -2.42
CA PHE A 368 -16.48 -11.79 -1.86
C PHE A 368 -15.90 -10.74 -2.85
N LEU A 369 -15.07 -9.85 -2.31
CA LEU A 369 -14.34 -8.80 -3.01
C LEU A 369 -12.83 -9.04 -2.90
N ASN A 370 -12.14 -9.08 -4.04
CA ASN A 370 -10.68 -9.04 -4.10
C ASN A 370 -10.21 -7.58 -4.20
N VAL A 371 -9.43 -7.11 -3.22
CA VAL A 371 -8.87 -5.76 -3.25
C VAL A 371 -7.47 -5.82 -3.87
N MET A 372 -7.24 -5.07 -4.94
CA MET A 372 -5.96 -5.05 -5.67
C MET A 372 -4.92 -4.18 -4.94
N THR A 373 -4.50 -4.58 -3.74
CA THR A 373 -3.56 -3.85 -2.85
C THR A 373 -2.09 -3.94 -3.31
N TYR A 374 -1.88 -3.60 -4.56
CA TYR A 374 -0.61 -3.53 -5.27
C TYR A 374 -0.71 -2.48 -6.38
N ASP A 375 0.37 -2.28 -7.15
CA ASP A 375 0.44 -1.21 -8.16
C ASP A 375 0.24 0.20 -7.59
N TYR A 376 0.57 0.42 -6.32
CA TYR A 376 0.56 1.74 -5.71
C TYR A 376 1.56 2.68 -6.39
N HIS A 377 2.73 2.13 -6.75
CA HIS A 377 3.80 2.88 -7.39
C HIS A 377 4.46 2.12 -8.53
N GLY A 378 4.75 2.81 -9.63
CA GLY A 378 5.36 2.25 -10.83
C GLY A 378 5.82 3.31 -11.82
N ALA A 379 5.89 2.93 -13.11
CA ALA A 379 6.37 3.79 -14.20
C ALA A 379 5.58 5.11 -14.39
N PHE A 380 4.42 5.22 -13.75
CA PHE A 380 3.51 6.37 -13.81
C PHE A 380 3.75 7.41 -12.70
N ASN A 381 4.71 7.18 -11.79
CA ASN A 381 5.10 8.12 -10.75
C ASN A 381 6.39 8.90 -11.10
N ASP A 382 6.69 9.92 -10.31
CA ASP A 382 7.90 10.75 -10.45
C ASP A 382 9.11 10.21 -9.65
N TYR A 383 8.87 9.37 -8.64
CA TYR A 383 9.88 8.83 -7.73
C TYR A 383 9.84 7.31 -7.68
N THR A 384 11.00 6.70 -7.48
CA THR A 384 11.10 5.29 -7.11
C THR A 384 10.43 5.08 -5.76
N ASN A 385 9.67 3.99 -5.65
CA ASN A 385 8.89 3.72 -4.45
C ASN A 385 8.54 2.23 -4.37
N HIS A 386 7.93 1.82 -3.26
CA HIS A 386 7.42 0.49 -3.02
C HIS A 386 6.12 0.26 -3.80
N GLN A 387 5.99 -0.84 -4.51
CA GLN A 387 4.79 -1.08 -5.32
C GLN A 387 3.59 -1.62 -4.51
N ALA A 388 3.87 -2.20 -3.35
CA ALA A 388 2.88 -2.80 -2.45
C ALA A 388 3.30 -2.69 -0.96
N PRO A 389 3.67 -1.50 -0.44
CA PRO A 389 4.05 -1.35 0.97
C PRO A 389 2.86 -1.68 1.89
N LEU A 390 3.11 -2.38 3.01
CA LEU A 390 2.07 -2.66 4.00
C LEU A 390 1.62 -1.37 4.70
N TYR A 391 2.58 -0.58 5.15
CA TYR A 391 2.35 0.71 5.84
C TYR A 391 3.01 1.87 5.11
N GLY A 392 2.45 3.07 5.28
CA GLY A 392 3.03 4.31 4.79
C GLY A 392 4.23 4.79 5.62
N THR A 393 4.98 5.74 5.08
CA THR A 393 6.12 6.35 5.77
C THR A 393 6.26 7.82 5.41
N GLU A 394 6.65 8.66 6.38
CA GLU A 394 6.92 10.09 6.15
C GLU A 394 8.10 10.33 5.19
N ALA A 395 8.91 9.30 4.93
CA ALA A 395 10.01 9.35 3.97
C ALA A 395 9.54 9.33 2.50
N ASP A 396 8.29 8.94 2.23
CA ASP A 396 7.74 8.88 0.88
C ASP A 396 7.49 10.31 0.33
N PRO A 397 8.17 10.70 -0.76
CA PRO A 397 8.06 12.04 -1.35
C PRO A 397 6.82 12.20 -2.25
N SER A 398 6.03 11.15 -2.43
CA SER A 398 4.86 11.16 -3.29
C SER A 398 3.78 12.08 -2.72
N PRO A 399 3.06 12.82 -3.58
CA PRO A 399 2.02 13.75 -3.11
C PRO A 399 0.84 13.07 -2.41
N ASN A 400 0.73 11.75 -2.54
CA ASN A 400 -0.32 10.85 -2.05
C ASN A 400 0.27 9.75 -1.13
N ALA A 401 1.39 10.06 -0.45
CA ALA A 401 2.09 9.13 0.43
C ALA A 401 1.22 8.58 1.59
N ASP A 402 0.17 9.30 1.98
CA ASP A 402 -0.77 8.92 3.04
C ASP A 402 -1.91 8.00 2.54
N GLU A 403 -1.99 7.72 1.23
CA GLU A 403 -3.11 6.98 0.62
C GLU A 403 -2.69 5.65 -0.04
N PHE A 404 -1.46 5.53 -0.56
CA PHE A 404 -1.06 4.43 -1.45
C PHE A 404 -0.19 3.36 -0.75
N TYR A 405 -0.78 2.71 0.26
CA TYR A 405 -0.26 1.52 0.94
C TYR A 405 -1.40 0.61 1.41
N VAL A 406 -1.09 -0.66 1.69
CA VAL A 406 -2.08 -1.71 1.97
C VAL A 406 -3.01 -1.32 3.12
N ASP A 407 -2.46 -0.85 4.24
CA ASP A 407 -3.26 -0.50 5.42
C ASP A 407 -4.25 0.64 5.17
N ALA A 408 -3.88 1.69 4.43
CA ALA A 408 -4.81 2.76 4.07
C ALA A 408 -5.95 2.24 3.18
N SER A 409 -5.61 1.45 2.17
CA SER A 409 -6.60 0.85 1.26
C SER A 409 -7.55 -0.10 1.98
N MET A 410 -7.02 -0.98 2.84
CA MET A 410 -7.84 -1.93 3.58
C MET A 410 -8.67 -1.25 4.65
N SER A 411 -8.13 -0.23 5.35
CA SER A 411 -8.89 0.59 6.28
C SER A 411 -10.11 1.24 5.62
N PHE A 412 -9.95 1.78 4.40
CA PHE A 412 -11.10 2.28 3.63
C PHE A 412 -12.16 1.20 3.43
N TRP A 413 -11.77 -0.01 3.01
CA TRP A 413 -12.71 -1.10 2.74
C TRP A 413 -13.38 -1.64 4.00
N LEU A 414 -12.64 -1.76 5.11
CA LEU A 414 -13.14 -2.19 6.42
C LEU A 414 -14.16 -1.19 7.00
N ASP A 415 -14.05 0.09 6.64
CA ASP A 415 -15.03 1.13 7.01
C ASP A 415 -16.27 1.16 6.09
N THR A 416 -16.33 0.33 5.05
CA THR A 416 -17.52 0.20 4.19
C THR A 416 -18.54 -0.79 4.76
N ALA A 417 -19.52 -1.19 3.93
CA ALA A 417 -20.56 -2.13 4.31
C ALA A 417 -20.20 -3.61 4.06
N PHE A 418 -19.02 -3.89 3.49
CA PHE A 418 -18.52 -5.26 3.36
C PHE A 418 -18.18 -5.84 4.73
N ASP A 419 -18.55 -7.09 4.97
CA ASP A 419 -18.00 -7.85 6.09
C ASP A 419 -16.49 -8.09 5.84
N PRO A 420 -15.60 -7.88 6.82
CA PRO A 420 -14.18 -8.23 6.67
C PRO A 420 -13.96 -9.65 6.11
N ALA A 421 -14.79 -10.62 6.48
CA ALA A 421 -14.72 -11.98 5.95
C ALA A 421 -15.02 -12.09 4.43
N GLN A 422 -15.71 -11.10 3.86
CA GLN A 422 -15.95 -10.99 2.42
C GLN A 422 -14.78 -10.32 1.68
N LEU A 423 -13.75 -9.80 2.35
CA LEU A 423 -12.62 -9.15 1.71
C LEU A 423 -11.48 -10.14 1.47
N SER A 424 -10.76 -9.99 0.35
CA SER A 424 -9.45 -10.60 0.11
C SER A 424 -8.38 -9.52 -0.07
N LEU A 425 -7.27 -9.64 0.64
CA LEU A 425 -6.10 -8.75 0.48
C LEU A 425 -5.24 -9.21 -0.72
N GLY A 426 -4.90 -8.30 -1.63
CA GLY A 426 -4.16 -8.58 -2.85
C GLY A 426 -2.63 -8.57 -2.69
N LEU A 427 -1.97 -9.59 -3.25
CA LEU A 427 -0.51 -9.74 -3.28
C LEU A 427 0.04 -9.74 -4.72
N PRO A 428 1.05 -8.91 -5.02
CA PRO A 428 1.74 -8.97 -6.29
C PRO A 428 2.81 -10.06 -6.25
N PHE A 429 2.62 -11.14 -7.01
CA PHE A 429 3.67 -12.14 -7.28
C PHE A 429 4.64 -11.66 -8.38
N TYR A 430 4.95 -10.37 -8.32
CA TYR A 430 5.84 -9.64 -9.20
C TYR A 430 6.36 -8.39 -8.47
N GLY A 431 7.30 -7.70 -9.10
CA GLY A 431 7.83 -6.42 -8.70
C GLY A 431 7.69 -5.39 -9.81
N ARG A 432 7.80 -4.11 -9.44
CA ARG A 432 7.93 -3.00 -10.37
C ARG A 432 9.34 -2.44 -10.30
N SER A 433 9.89 -2.15 -11.48
CA SER A 433 11.26 -1.64 -11.60
C SER A 433 11.32 -0.25 -12.20
N PHE A 434 12.32 0.48 -11.77
CA PHE A 434 12.56 1.87 -12.10
C PHE A 434 13.97 2.00 -12.67
N GLY A 435 14.10 2.67 -13.81
CA GLY A 435 15.34 2.83 -14.55
C GLY A 435 15.90 4.24 -14.44
N ASN A 436 17.20 4.38 -14.69
CA ASN A 436 17.91 5.66 -14.65
C ASN A 436 17.69 6.42 -13.34
N VAL A 437 17.67 5.68 -12.21
CA VAL A 437 17.50 6.26 -10.88
C VAL A 437 18.57 7.31 -10.62
N ALA A 438 18.15 8.54 -10.29
CA ALA A 438 18.99 9.73 -10.39
C ALA A 438 20.11 9.81 -9.33
N SER A 439 19.91 9.18 -8.17
CA SER A 439 20.88 9.12 -7.07
C SER A 439 20.92 7.73 -6.45
N SER A 440 22.05 7.41 -5.82
CA SER A 440 22.20 6.23 -4.95
C SER A 440 21.84 6.53 -3.49
N ASP A 441 21.44 7.77 -3.18
CA ASP A 441 20.93 8.12 -1.85
C ASP A 441 19.74 7.23 -1.50
N ASN A 442 19.65 6.86 -0.22
CA ASN A 442 18.68 5.88 0.29
C ASN A 442 18.63 4.58 -0.54
N ASN A 443 19.78 4.15 -1.07
CA ASN A 443 19.89 2.97 -1.93
C ASN A 443 18.89 3.01 -3.10
N GLY A 444 18.74 4.19 -3.71
CA GLY A 444 17.89 4.41 -4.87
C GLY A 444 16.40 4.48 -4.60
N LEU A 445 15.94 4.31 -3.36
CA LEU A 445 14.54 4.47 -2.96
C LEU A 445 14.20 5.95 -2.75
N TYR A 446 12.99 6.36 -3.13
CA TYR A 446 12.52 7.75 -3.06
C TYR A 446 13.35 8.75 -3.90
N GLN A 447 13.89 8.26 -5.01
CA GLN A 447 14.70 9.06 -5.92
C GLN A 447 13.94 9.32 -7.22
N PRO A 448 14.12 10.49 -7.86
CA PRO A 448 13.66 10.69 -9.22
C PRO A 448 14.24 9.61 -10.14
N PHE A 449 13.47 9.18 -11.14
CA PHE A 449 13.89 8.18 -12.11
C PHE A 449 13.43 8.60 -13.53
N ASP A 450 13.93 7.91 -14.55
CA ASP A 450 13.52 8.17 -15.94
C ASP A 450 13.36 6.84 -16.69
N GLY A 451 12.09 6.45 -16.89
CA GLY A 451 11.71 5.22 -17.57
C GLY A 451 11.93 3.95 -16.75
N THR A 452 11.70 2.81 -17.37
CA THR A 452 11.84 1.50 -16.74
C THR A 452 12.77 0.61 -17.56
N PRO A 453 13.55 -0.29 -16.94
CA PRO A 453 14.21 -1.36 -17.69
C PRO A 453 13.16 -2.31 -18.29
N ASP A 454 13.59 -3.21 -19.17
CA ASP A 454 12.73 -4.30 -19.63
C ASP A 454 12.23 -5.10 -18.42
N GLY A 455 10.98 -5.55 -18.48
CA GLY A 455 10.40 -6.52 -17.55
C GLY A 455 10.98 -7.93 -17.74
N THR A 456 10.37 -8.94 -17.13
CA THR A 456 10.83 -10.34 -17.27
C THR A 456 10.66 -10.85 -18.70
N TRP A 457 9.59 -10.42 -19.39
CA TRP A 457 9.21 -10.88 -20.72
C TRP A 457 9.36 -9.80 -21.82
N GLY A 458 10.20 -8.78 -21.59
CA GLY A 458 10.45 -7.70 -22.55
C GLY A 458 9.89 -6.34 -22.10
N GLN A 459 9.48 -5.48 -23.02
CA GLN A 459 8.98 -4.15 -22.69
C GLN A 459 7.58 -4.21 -22.08
N ASP A 460 7.52 -4.43 -20.76
CA ASP A 460 6.30 -4.57 -19.97
C ASP A 460 6.31 -3.62 -18.76
N ASN A 461 6.60 -2.35 -19.01
CA ASN A 461 6.63 -1.26 -18.01
C ASN A 461 7.41 -1.60 -16.73
N GLY A 462 8.51 -2.33 -16.87
CA GLY A 462 9.38 -2.72 -15.75
C GLY A 462 8.81 -3.79 -14.82
N ILE A 463 7.78 -4.54 -15.21
CA ILE A 463 7.25 -5.65 -14.40
C ILE A 463 8.24 -6.81 -14.34
N LYS A 464 8.63 -7.21 -13.14
CA LYS A 464 9.55 -8.32 -12.88
C LYS A 464 8.83 -9.43 -12.14
N GLU A 465 8.67 -10.61 -12.72
CA GLU A 465 8.05 -11.74 -12.03
C GLU A 465 8.90 -12.16 -10.83
N TYR A 466 8.24 -12.57 -9.74
CA TYR A 466 8.94 -12.88 -8.49
C TYR A 466 10.04 -13.92 -8.67
N TRP A 467 9.82 -14.96 -9.49
CA TRP A 467 10.85 -15.94 -9.80
C TRP A 467 12.08 -15.33 -10.50
N ASP A 468 11.91 -14.32 -11.36
CA ASP A 468 13.03 -13.66 -12.07
C ASP A 468 13.83 -12.80 -11.08
N ILE A 469 13.12 -12.08 -10.20
CA ILE A 469 13.72 -11.31 -9.12
C ILE A 469 14.59 -12.22 -8.26
N THR A 470 14.05 -13.34 -7.79
CA THR A 470 14.75 -14.20 -6.82
C THR A 470 15.78 -15.13 -7.43
N GLN A 471 15.62 -15.55 -8.68
CA GLN A 471 16.57 -16.48 -9.31
C GLN A 471 17.66 -15.78 -10.12
N ASN A 472 17.39 -14.60 -10.67
CA ASN A 472 18.33 -13.92 -11.58
C ASN A 472 18.85 -12.59 -11.01
N LEU A 473 17.97 -11.74 -10.47
CA LEU A 473 18.37 -10.40 -10.04
C LEU A 473 19.03 -10.41 -8.65
N ALA A 474 18.32 -10.88 -7.62
CA ALA A 474 18.82 -10.87 -6.24
C ALA A 474 20.12 -11.68 -6.04
N PRO A 475 20.34 -12.83 -6.69
CA PRO A 475 21.60 -13.57 -6.57
C PRO A 475 22.77 -12.96 -7.37
N SER A 476 22.50 -12.01 -8.26
CA SER A 476 23.53 -11.34 -9.07
C SER A 476 24.38 -10.42 -8.20
N SER A 477 25.69 -10.34 -8.49
CA SER A 477 26.58 -9.37 -7.85
C SER A 477 26.28 -7.90 -8.21
N ASP A 478 25.36 -7.66 -9.15
CA ASP A 478 24.98 -6.31 -9.57
C ASP A 478 23.91 -5.67 -8.67
N TYR A 479 23.18 -6.47 -7.87
CA TYR A 479 22.08 -6.01 -7.02
C TYR A 479 22.37 -6.27 -5.55
N GLU A 480 21.86 -5.39 -4.71
CA GLU A 480 21.81 -5.56 -3.26
C GLU A 480 20.35 -5.50 -2.80
N THR A 481 19.99 -6.37 -1.86
CA THR A 481 18.64 -6.43 -1.28
C THR A 481 18.58 -5.61 -0.01
N PHE A 482 17.56 -4.77 0.10
CA PHE A 482 17.27 -3.95 1.26
C PHE A 482 15.88 -4.26 1.79
N TRP A 483 15.63 -3.89 3.04
CA TRP A 483 14.36 -4.06 3.73
C TRP A 483 13.91 -2.72 4.31
N ASP A 484 12.67 -2.35 4.03
CA ASP A 484 12.03 -1.20 4.66
C ASP A 484 11.26 -1.69 5.87
N ASP A 485 11.74 -1.36 7.08
CA ASP A 485 11.09 -1.85 8.29
C ASP A 485 9.81 -1.09 8.64
N THR A 486 9.60 0.11 8.12
CA THR A 486 8.32 0.81 8.29
C THR A 486 7.31 0.24 7.31
N ALA A 487 7.65 0.19 6.02
CA ALA A 487 6.74 -0.26 4.98
C ALA A 487 6.56 -1.79 4.91
N LYS A 488 7.38 -2.55 5.64
CA LYS A 488 7.40 -4.03 5.70
C LYS A 488 7.54 -4.70 4.33
N VAL A 489 8.38 -4.14 3.47
CA VAL A 489 8.64 -4.69 2.13
C VAL A 489 10.12 -4.59 1.74
N PRO A 490 10.62 -5.52 0.90
CA PRO A 490 11.97 -5.43 0.37
C PRO A 490 12.05 -4.60 -0.91
N TRP A 491 13.27 -4.20 -1.26
CA TRP A 491 13.61 -3.79 -2.63
C TRP A 491 15.02 -4.23 -3.02
N LEU A 492 15.26 -4.34 -4.33
CA LEU A 492 16.61 -4.47 -4.88
C LEU A 492 17.07 -3.12 -5.42
N TYR A 493 18.35 -2.82 -5.26
CA TYR A 493 18.98 -1.70 -5.96
C TYR A 493 20.32 -2.09 -6.57
N SER A 494 20.56 -1.61 -7.79
CA SER A 494 21.84 -1.74 -8.49
C SER A 494 22.44 -0.36 -8.72
N PRO A 495 23.47 0.04 -7.95
CA PRO A 495 24.17 1.31 -8.18
C PRO A 495 24.92 1.35 -9.51
N SER A 496 25.32 0.19 -10.04
CA SER A 496 26.04 0.12 -11.32
C SER A 496 25.10 0.25 -12.53
N LYS A 497 23.84 -0.15 -12.38
CA LYS A 497 22.82 -0.08 -13.43
C LYS A 497 21.86 1.08 -13.26
N ASN A 498 21.85 1.74 -12.10
CA ASN A 498 20.84 2.72 -11.69
C ASN A 498 19.41 2.17 -11.82
N VAL A 499 19.19 0.97 -11.28
CA VAL A 499 17.90 0.27 -11.34
C VAL A 499 17.45 -0.10 -9.93
N LEU A 500 16.22 0.26 -9.60
CA LEU A 500 15.51 -0.21 -8.40
C LEU A 500 14.43 -1.22 -8.81
N VAL A 501 14.19 -2.24 -7.99
CA VAL A 501 13.05 -3.17 -8.12
C VAL A 501 12.36 -3.32 -6.78
N SER A 502 11.12 -2.85 -6.65
CA SER A 502 10.27 -3.11 -5.48
C SER A 502 9.42 -4.35 -5.73
N TYR A 503 9.25 -5.21 -4.72
CA TYR A 503 8.56 -6.49 -4.82
C TYR A 503 8.14 -7.00 -3.44
N ASP A 504 7.34 -8.08 -3.40
CA ASP A 504 7.08 -8.82 -2.17
C ASP A 504 8.01 -10.02 -1.99
N SER A 505 8.34 -10.36 -0.74
CA SER A 505 9.12 -11.53 -0.34
C SER A 505 8.32 -12.36 0.67
N PRO A 506 8.77 -13.58 1.03
CA PRO A 506 8.12 -14.37 2.09
C PRO A 506 7.89 -13.55 3.36
N ARG A 507 8.89 -12.79 3.82
CA ARG A 507 8.76 -11.93 5.00
C ARG A 507 7.65 -10.86 4.89
N SER A 508 7.47 -10.25 3.72
CA SER A 508 6.42 -9.24 3.55
C SER A 508 5.05 -9.88 3.32
N VAL A 509 4.99 -11.05 2.68
CA VAL A 509 3.77 -11.86 2.55
C VAL A 509 3.29 -12.35 3.91
N GLU A 510 4.18 -12.87 4.77
CA GLU A 510 3.86 -13.24 6.16
C GLU A 510 3.26 -12.06 6.92
N ALA A 511 3.87 -10.87 6.83
CA ALA A 511 3.37 -9.68 7.49
C ALA A 511 1.98 -9.26 6.98
N LYS A 512 1.73 -9.35 5.67
CA LYS A 512 0.42 -9.03 5.06
C LYS A 512 -0.65 -10.07 5.39
N THR A 513 -0.27 -11.34 5.44
CA THR A 513 -1.15 -12.41 5.91
C THR A 513 -1.54 -12.19 7.37
N ALA A 514 -0.58 -11.88 8.24
CA ALA A 514 -0.83 -11.58 9.64
C ALA A 514 -1.73 -10.35 9.81
N TYR A 515 -1.51 -9.29 9.01
CA TYR A 515 -2.40 -8.13 8.96
C TYR A 515 -3.84 -8.55 8.59
N ALA A 516 -4.00 -9.34 7.55
CA ALA A 516 -5.33 -9.77 7.15
C ALA A 516 -6.04 -10.61 8.24
N ALA A 517 -5.32 -11.51 8.92
CA ALA A 517 -5.84 -12.23 10.07
C ALA A 517 -6.22 -11.29 11.24
N GLN A 518 -5.39 -10.29 11.56
CA GLN A 518 -5.65 -9.31 12.62
C GLN A 518 -6.92 -8.48 12.38
N HIS A 519 -7.26 -8.27 11.11
CA HIS A 519 -8.40 -7.45 10.69
C HIS A 519 -9.62 -8.29 10.28
N ASP A 520 -9.65 -9.58 10.63
CA ASP A 520 -10.73 -10.53 10.27
C ASP A 520 -10.98 -10.62 8.75
N ILE A 521 -9.98 -10.28 7.93
CA ILE A 521 -10.07 -10.33 6.46
C ILE A 521 -10.13 -11.80 6.04
N GLY A 522 -11.17 -12.17 5.29
CA GLY A 522 -11.50 -13.57 5.03
C GLY A 522 -10.65 -14.28 3.98
N GLY A 523 -9.72 -13.59 3.32
CA GLY A 523 -8.83 -14.22 2.36
C GLY A 523 -7.65 -13.40 1.87
N MET A 524 -6.83 -14.08 1.09
CA MET A 524 -5.74 -13.54 0.29
C MET A 524 -6.04 -13.76 -1.18
N MET A 525 -5.65 -12.81 -2.00
CA MET A 525 -5.70 -12.88 -3.45
C MET A 525 -4.30 -12.59 -4.00
N PHE A 526 -3.90 -13.23 -5.10
CA PHE A 526 -2.63 -12.89 -5.75
C PHE A 526 -2.71 -12.82 -7.28
N TRP A 527 -1.92 -11.90 -7.82
CA TRP A 527 -1.63 -11.76 -9.24
C TRP A 527 -0.13 -12.00 -9.45
N THR A 528 0.35 -13.09 -10.05
CA THR A 528 -0.34 -14.25 -10.68
C THR A 528 0.44 -15.54 -10.47
N PHE A 529 -0.16 -16.69 -10.79
CA PHE A 529 0.49 -18.01 -10.70
C PHE A 529 1.86 -18.07 -11.39
N SER A 530 1.96 -17.65 -12.66
CA SER A 530 3.24 -17.75 -13.38
C SER A 530 4.32 -16.80 -12.83
N GLY A 531 3.91 -15.73 -12.11
CA GLY A 531 4.81 -14.82 -11.43
C GLY A 531 5.61 -15.49 -10.31
N ASP A 532 5.02 -16.49 -9.67
CA ASP A 532 5.62 -17.33 -8.63
C ASP A 532 5.59 -18.81 -9.05
N LYS A 533 6.13 -19.13 -10.23
CA LYS A 533 6.14 -20.51 -10.77
C LYS A 533 6.87 -21.56 -9.92
N ASN A 534 7.54 -21.15 -8.84
CA ASN A 534 8.16 -22.08 -7.89
C ASN A 534 7.43 -22.10 -6.54
N GLU A 535 6.28 -21.45 -6.47
CA GLU A 535 5.31 -21.51 -5.37
C GLU A 535 5.87 -21.00 -4.03
N VAL A 536 6.91 -20.17 -4.04
CA VAL A 536 7.57 -19.71 -2.80
C VAL A 536 6.67 -18.74 -2.03
N LEU A 537 6.08 -17.77 -2.72
CA LEU A 537 5.14 -16.83 -2.10
C LEU A 537 3.81 -17.53 -1.81
N LEU A 538 3.35 -18.42 -2.69
CA LEU A 538 2.13 -19.18 -2.44
C LEU A 538 2.25 -20.12 -1.23
N ASP A 539 3.37 -20.82 -1.08
CA ASP A 539 3.68 -21.62 0.11
C ASP A 539 3.67 -20.74 1.36
N THR A 540 4.27 -19.54 1.26
CA THR A 540 4.26 -18.58 2.37
C THR A 540 2.84 -18.16 2.75
N VAL A 541 1.98 -17.86 1.76
CA VAL A 541 0.56 -17.56 2.02
C VAL A 541 -0.09 -18.73 2.74
N ARG A 542 0.10 -19.96 2.27
CA ARG A 542 -0.57 -21.13 2.84
C ARG A 542 -0.05 -21.54 4.21
N ASP A 543 1.23 -21.34 4.48
CA ASP A 543 1.85 -21.64 5.77
C ASP A 543 1.46 -20.61 6.83
N ALA A 544 1.26 -19.35 6.43
CA ALA A 544 0.88 -18.27 7.35
C ALA A 544 -0.66 -18.15 7.55
N TRP A 545 -1.46 -18.73 6.66
CA TRP A 545 -2.94 -18.67 6.70
C TRP A 545 -3.59 -19.87 7.42
N GLN A 546 -2.83 -20.94 7.65
CA GLN A 546 -3.24 -22.12 8.42
C GLN A 546 -2.91 -21.93 9.91
#